data_AF-A0A9N7NXR5-F1
#
_entry.id   AF-A0A9N7NXR5-F1
#
_cell.length_a   1.000
_cell.length_b   1.000
_cell.length_c   1.000
_cell.angle_alpha   90.00
_cell.angle_beta   90.00
_cell.angle_gamma   90.00
#
_symmetry.space_group_name_H-M   'P 1'
#
loop_
_entity.id
_entity.type
_entity.pdbx_description
1 polymer ?
#
loop_
_entity_poly.entity_id
_entity_poly.type
_entity_poly.pdbx_seq_one_letter_code
_entity_poly.pdbx_strand_id
1 'polypeptide(L)' 'MESSTTRNKVEARRIESWLHSQIAELGTTNIAKVAGVNKSTVSRWRESLLPNMSLLLAILISNRPGEKGDFEA' A
#
# COMPACT_ATOMS: atom_id res chain seq x y z
N MET A 1 2.04 -22.63 -7.67
CA MET A 1 1.10 -21.49 -7.50
C MET A 1 0.85 -21.17 -6.03
N GLU A 2 0.65 -22.14 -5.13
CA GLU A 2 0.41 -21.88 -3.69
C GLU A 2 1.49 -21.03 -3.00
N SER A 3 2.77 -21.27 -3.32
CA SER A 3 3.89 -20.48 -2.76
C SER A 3 3.82 -18.99 -3.14
N SER A 4 3.45 -18.67 -4.39
CA SER A 4 3.34 -17.28 -4.85
C SER A 4 2.15 -16.56 -4.23
N THR A 5 1.01 -17.24 -4.07
CA THR A 5 -0.17 -16.69 -3.40
C THR A 5 0.11 -16.37 -1.93
N THR A 6 0.80 -17.27 -1.22
CA THR A 6 1.17 -17.05 0.18
C THR A 6 2.19 -15.93 0.32
N ARG A 7 3.21 -15.86 -0.55
CA ARG A 7 4.19 -14.76 -0.57
C ARG A 7 3.53 -13.41 -0.80
N ASN A 8 2.64 -13.30 -1.79
CA ASN A 8 1.95 -12.05 -2.09
C ASN A 8 1.10 -11.56 -0.92
N LYS A 9 0.47 -12.47 -0.16
CA LYS A 9 -0.29 -12.11 1.05
C LYS A 9 0.60 -11.58 2.18
N VAL A 10 1.81 -12.14 2.33
CA VAL A 10 2.77 -11.67 3.35
C VAL A 10 3.30 -10.29 2.96
N GLU A 11 3.70 -10.10 1.71
CA GLU A 11 4.17 -8.80 1.20
C GLU A 11 3.05 -7.75 1.24
N ALA A 12 1.81 -8.11 0.92
CA ALA A 12 0.67 -7.22 1.05
C ALA A 12 0.53 -6.65 2.46
N ARG A 13 0.68 -7.47 3.51
CA ARG A 13 0.62 -7.01 4.90
C ARG A 13 1.75 -6.05 5.26
N ARG A 14 2.96 -6.29 4.72
CA ARG A 14 4.11 -5.40 4.91
C ARG A 14 3.87 -4.05 4.25
N ILE A 15 3.42 -4.05 3.00
CA ILE A 15 3.07 -2.84 2.23
C ILE A 15 1.94 -2.08 2.93
N GLU A 16 0.89 -2.77 3.38
CA GLU A 16 -0.23 -2.17 4.10
C GLU A 16 0.24 -1.45 5.36
N SER A 17 1.05 -2.12 6.18
CA SER A 17 1.62 -1.54 7.39
C SER A 17 2.49 -0.32 7.08
N TRP A 18 3.32 -0.40 6.04
CA TRP A 18 4.14 0.73 5.59
C TRP A 18 3.28 1.91 5.13
N LEU A 19 2.23 1.67 4.32
CA LEU A 19 1.29 2.71 3.88
C LEU A 19 0.58 3.38 5.06
N HIS A 20 0.17 2.60 6.07
CA HIS A 20 -0.41 3.17 7.29
C HIS A 20 0.56 4.11 8.02
N SER A 21 1.83 3.71 8.17
CA SER A 21 2.86 4.55 8.78
C SER A 21 3.10 5.83 7.97
N GLN A 22 3.23 5.73 6.65
CA GLN A 22 3.42 6.90 5.78
C GLN A 22 2.21 7.86 5.81
N ILE A 23 0.99 7.33 5.88
CA ILE A 23 -0.22 8.15 6.03
C ILE A 23 -0.24 8.86 7.39
N ALA A 24 0.21 8.20 8.45
CA ALA A 24 0.30 8.78 9.78
C ALA A 24 1.38 9.88 9.85
N GLU A 25 2.56 9.63 9.27
CA GLU A 25 3.69 10.57 9.22
C GLU A 25 3.35 11.82 8.39
N LEU A 26 2.81 11.64 7.18
CA LEU A 26 2.45 12.77 6.32
C LEU A 26 1.20 13.52 6.81
N GLY A 27 0.32 12.80 7.50
CA GLY A 27 -0.93 13.31 8.06
C GLY A 27 -2.09 13.38 7.05
N THR A 28 -3.26 12.89 7.46
CA THR A 28 -4.51 12.85 6.66
C THR A 28 -4.87 14.21 6.03
N THR A 29 -4.61 15.32 6.73
CA THR A 29 -4.91 16.67 6.24
C THR A 29 -4.03 17.05 5.04
N ASN A 30 -2.73 16.75 5.11
CA ASN A 30 -1.80 17.11 4.05
C ASN A 30 -2.05 16.25 2.81
N ILE A 31 -2.29 14.95 3.02
CA ILE A 31 -2.65 14.02 1.94
C ILE A 31 -3.94 14.47 1.24
N ALA A 32 -4.97 14.82 2.01
CA ALA A 32 -6.23 15.31 1.46
C ALA A 32 -6.02 16.56 0.60
N LYS A 33 -5.19 17.51 1.07
CA LYS A 33 -4.84 18.72 0.33
C LYS A 33 -4.12 18.41 -0.98
N VAL A 34 -3.08 17.56 -0.95
CA VAL A 34 -2.28 17.22 -2.14
C VAL A 34 -3.10 16.43 -3.16
N ALA A 35 -3.93 15.50 -2.69
CA ALA A 35 -4.78 14.67 -3.54
C ALA A 35 -6.04 15.40 -4.05
N GLY A 36 -6.31 16.63 -3.58
CA GLY A 36 -7.52 17.37 -3.97
C GLY A 36 -8.83 16.73 -3.50
N VAL A 37 -8.81 16.01 -2.37
CA VAL A 37 -9.98 15.31 -1.81
C VAL A 37 -10.28 15.75 -0.38
N ASN A 38 -11.47 15.40 0.12
CA ASN A 38 -11.83 15.64 1.51
C ASN A 38 -11.06 14.71 2.47
N LYS A 39 -10.81 15.17 3.70
CA LYS A 39 -10.15 14.36 4.76
C LYS A 39 -10.88 13.04 5.03
N SER A 40 -12.22 13.05 4.96
CA SER A 40 -13.05 11.85 5.14
C SER A 40 -12.82 10.82 4.03
N THR A 41 -12.48 11.25 2.81
CA THR A 41 -12.10 10.34 1.72
C THR A 41 -10.79 9.61 2.05
N VAL A 42 -9.79 10.33 2.57
CA VAL A 42 -8.51 9.72 2.99
C VAL A 42 -8.71 8.76 4.16
N SER A 43 -9.58 9.09 5.12
CA SER A 43 -9.94 8.14 6.19
C SER A 43 -10.58 6.86 5.64
N ARG A 44 -11.48 6.97 4.65
CA ARG A 44 -12.08 5.80 4.00
C ARG A 44 -11.06 4.94 3.26
N TRP A 45 -10.08 5.55 2.60
CA TRP A 45 -9.01 4.78 1.94
C TRP A 45 -8.28 3.87 2.93
N ARG A 46 -7.99 4.39 4.13
CA ARG A 46 -7.36 3.64 5.23
C ARG A 46 -8.18 2.44 5.70
N GLU A 47 -9.49 2.52 5.63
CA GLU A 47 -10.39 1.49 6.14
C GLU A 47 -10.77 0.45 5.08
N SER A 48 -10.99 0.87 3.84
CA SER A 48 -11.60 0.01 2.81
C SER A 48 -10.73 -0.26 1.59
N LEU A 49 -9.77 0.62 1.27
CA LEU A 49 -8.96 0.49 0.06
C LEU A 49 -7.56 -0.05 0.34
N LEU A 50 -6.95 0.34 1.46
CA LEU A 50 -5.57 -0.02 1.78
C LEU A 50 -5.30 -1.54 1.71
N PRO A 51 -6.15 -2.44 2.23
CA PRO A 51 -5.89 -3.88 2.18
C PRO A 51 -5.83 -4.43 0.73
N ASN A 52 -6.82 -4.07 -0.10
CA ASN A 52 -6.88 -4.53 -1.49
C ASN A 52 -5.79 -3.89 -2.35
N MET A 53 -5.47 -2.62 -2.13
CA MET A 53 -4.42 -1.91 -2.85
C MET A 53 -3.04 -2.45 -2.49
N SER A 54 -2.82 -2.84 -1.23
CA SER A 54 -1.55 -3.44 -0.80
C SER A 54 -1.32 -4.81 -1.43
N LEU A 55 -2.38 -5.62 -1.56
CA LEU A 55 -2.31 -6.89 -2.29
C LEU A 55 -2.06 -6.67 -3.78
N LEU A 56 -2.73 -5.71 -4.39
CA LEU A 56 -2.49 -5.35 -5.80
C LEU A 56 -1.04 -4.91 -6.00
N LEU A 57 -0.51 -4.04 -5.14
CA LEU A 57 0.89 -3.61 -5.19
C LEU A 57 1.86 -4.78 -5.01
N ALA A 58 1.61 -5.68 -4.06
CA ALA A 58 2.43 -6.89 -3.86
C ALA A 58 2.48 -7.77 -5.12
N ILE A 59 1.34 -7.95 -5.79
CA ILE A 59 1.26 -8.68 -7.06
C ILE A 59 2.05 -7.96 -8.14
N LEU A 60 1.86 -6.64 -8.31
CA LEU A 60 2.55 -5.87 -9.34
C LEU A 60 4.07 -5.86 -9.14
N ILE A 61 4.55 -5.71 -7.90
CA ILE A 61 5.97 -5.78 -7.55
C ILE A 61 6.52 -7.17 -7.87
N SER A 62 5.82 -8.23 -7.48
CA SER A 62 6.24 -9.62 -7.72
C SER A 62 6.27 -10.01 -9.20
N ASN A 63 5.52 -9.28 -10.05
CA ASN A 63 5.44 -9.52 -11.49
C ASN A 63 6.18 -8.46 -12.32
N ARG A 64 6.90 -7.52 -11.70
CA ARG A 64 7.67 -6.50 -12.44
C ARG A 64 8.84 -7.19 -13.14
N PRO A 65 8.94 -7.13 -14.48
CA PRO A 65 10.09 -7.66 -15.19
C PRO A 65 11.30 -6.76 -14.94
N GLY A 66 12.30 -7.25 -14.22
CA GLY A 66 13.69 -6.75 -14.34
C GLY A 66 14.16 -5.60 -13.45
N GLU A 67 13.45 -5.22 -12.38
CA GLU A 67 14.04 -4.37 -11.33
C GLU A 67 13.86 -5.05 -9.97
N LYS A 68 14.95 -5.63 -9.45
CA LYS A 68 15.07 -5.98 -8.02
C LYS A 68 14.77 -4.70 -7.24
N GLY A 69 13.58 -4.64 -6.66
CA GLY A 69 13.03 -3.41 -6.09
C GLY A 69 13.70 -3.00 -4.79
N ASP A 70 14.01 -1.70 -4.71
CA ASP A 70 14.53 -0.96 -3.55
C ASP A 70 13.51 -0.82 -2.40
N PHE A 71 12.77 -1.87 -2.08
CA PHE A 71 11.92 -1.93 -0.87
C PHE A 71 12.60 -2.67 0.28
N GLU A 72 13.94 -2.74 0.27
CA GLU A 72 14.73 -3.02 1.46
C GLU A 72 15.27 -1.69 2.00
N ALA A 73 14.54 -1.13 2.97
CA ALA A 73 15.05 -0.14 3.90
C ALA A 73 14.94 -0.73 5.31
#